data_AF-A0A7C3BZR1-F1
#
_entry.id   AF-A0A7C3BZR1-F1
#
_cell.length_a   1.000
_cell.length_b   1.000
_cell.length_c   1.000
_cell.angle_alpha   90.00
_cell.angle_beta   90.00
_cell.angle_gamma   90.00
#
_symmetry.space_group_name_H-M   'P 1'
#
loop_
_entity.id
_entity.type
_entity.pdbx_description
1 polymer ?
#
loop_
_entity_poly.entity_id
_entity_poly.type
_entity_poly.pdbx_seq_one_letter_code
_entity_poly.pdbx_strand_id
1 'polypeptide(L)'
;MATIKLAALTELRKPTRSIIAGKAPFFVGQGDTDLICGSCGSTLAEGIVNGQLRDIVLKCPGCGEYCEQIMLPPFPEVRVIRLSAGYFDFSTLSAPVRCPPDVAIIGTKLTVP
;
A
#
# COMPACT_ATOMS: atom_id res chain seq x y z
N MET A 1 2.89 -18.77 0.67
CA MET A 1 2.50 -17.36 0.84
C MET A 1 3.19 -16.82 2.07
N ALA A 2 3.98 -15.77 1.89
CA ALA A 2 4.59 -14.99 2.96
C ALA A 2 3.64 -13.87 3.38
N THR A 3 3.81 -13.38 4.62
CA THR A 3 2.99 -12.28 5.14
C THR A 3 3.90 -11.22 5.73
N ILE A 4 3.72 -9.97 5.31
CA ILE A 4 4.47 -8.81 5.81
C ILE A 4 3.53 -7.95 6.66
N LYS A 5 3.93 -7.71 7.91
CA LYS A 5 3.26 -6.75 8.79
C LYS A 5 3.73 -5.34 8.47
N LEU A 6 2.79 -4.49 8.09
CA LEU A 6 3.04 -3.08 7.83
C LEU A 6 3.20 -2.31 9.15
N ALA A 7 4.09 -1.32 9.14
CA ALA A 7 4.29 -0.46 10.30
C ALA A 7 3.16 0.56 10.41
N ALA A 8 2.64 0.73 11.62
CA ALA A 8 1.68 1.78 11.95
C ALA A 8 2.38 3.15 12.00
N LEU A 9 1.75 4.17 11.43
CA LEU A 9 2.23 5.54 11.39
C LEU A 9 1.52 6.40 12.43
N THR A 10 2.26 6.82 13.45
CA THR A 10 1.73 7.62 14.57
C THR A 10 1.35 9.05 14.17
N GLU A 11 1.96 9.61 13.11
CA GLU A 11 1.64 10.96 12.63
C GLU A 11 1.71 11.06 11.09
N LEU A 12 0.56 11.28 10.45
CA LEU A 12 0.50 11.79 9.09
C LEU A 12 0.69 13.31 9.10
N ARG A 13 1.95 13.76 9.15
CA ARG A 13 2.27 15.19 9.02
C ARG A 13 1.99 15.64 7.57
N LYS A 14 0.75 16.06 7.29
CA LYS A 14 0.27 16.75 6.07
C LYS A 14 0.11 15.83 4.82
N PRO A 15 -0.66 16.22 3.77
CA PRO A 15 -0.92 15.37 2.60
C PRO A 15 0.28 15.34 1.63
N THR A 16 1.46 15.04 2.14
CA THR A 16 2.71 14.88 1.38
C THR A 16 2.89 13.45 0.86
N ARG A 17 2.00 12.53 1.25
CA ARG A 17 2.02 11.11 0.91
C ARG A 17 0.84 10.75 0.01
N SER A 18 0.99 9.68 -0.76
CA SER A 18 -0.13 8.99 -1.39
C SER A 18 -0.80 8.07 -0.38
N ILE A 19 -1.99 8.47 0.09
CA ILE A 19 -2.78 7.74 1.08
C ILE A 19 -3.93 7.03 0.37
N ILE A 20 -4.07 5.73 0.59
CA ILE A 20 -5.17 4.92 0.07
C ILE A 20 -6.04 4.50 1.25
N ALA A 21 -7.34 4.70 1.11
CA ALA A 21 -8.35 4.30 2.08
C ALA A 21 -9.54 3.65 1.38
N GLY A 22 -10.50 3.14 2.14
CA GLY A 22 -11.70 2.50 1.61
C GLY A 22 -11.80 1.03 2.02
N LYS A 23 -12.28 0.17 1.12
CA LYS A 23 -12.46 -1.27 1.39
C LYS A 23 -11.18 -2.05 1.11
N ALA A 24 -10.78 -2.90 2.05
CA ALA A 24 -9.64 -3.79 1.91
C ALA A 24 -10.10 -5.22 1.49
N PRO A 25 -9.26 -6.00 0.79
CA PRO A 25 -7.91 -5.64 0.32
C PRO A 25 -7.95 -4.57 -0.78
N PHE A 26 -7.00 -3.63 -0.74
CA PHE A 26 -6.90 -2.56 -1.74
C PHE A 26 -6.35 -3.06 -3.06
N PHE A 27 -5.41 -4.00 -2.98
CA PHE A 27 -4.70 -4.58 -4.12
C PHE A 27 -4.75 -6.10 -4.06
N VAL A 28 -4.91 -6.72 -5.23
CA VAL A 28 -4.82 -8.18 -5.40
C VAL A 28 -3.93 -8.49 -6.58
N GLY A 29 -2.93 -9.35 -6.41
CA GLY A 29 -1.98 -9.75 -7.45
C GLY A 29 -1.88 -11.27 -7.64
N GLN A 30 -0.78 -11.70 -8.25
CA GLN A 30 -0.39 -13.11 -8.45
C GLN A 30 1.01 -13.43 -7.87
N GLY A 31 1.55 -12.55 -7.05
CA GLY A 31 2.75 -12.79 -6.26
C GLY A 31 2.48 -13.68 -5.05
N ASP A 32 3.48 -13.79 -4.19
CA ASP A 32 3.51 -14.74 -3.07
C ASP A 32 3.42 -14.07 -1.69
N THR A 33 3.20 -12.76 -1.65
CA THR A 33 3.29 -11.93 -0.44
C THR A 33 1.97 -11.22 -0.16
N ASP A 34 1.47 -11.36 1.06
CA ASP A 34 0.35 -10.56 1.58
C ASP A 34 0.85 -9.44 2.47
N LEU A 35 0.23 -8.26 2.38
CA LEU A 35 0.47 -7.16 3.30
C LEU A 35 -0.68 -7.07 4.30
N ILE A 36 -0.35 -7.16 5.58
CA ILE A 36 -1.33 -7.04 6.66
C ILE A 36 -1.07 -5.80 7.51
N CYS A 37 -2.13 -5.23 8.07
CA CYS A 37 -2.03 -4.17 9.06
C CYS A 37 -1.24 -4.67 10.28
N GLY A 38 -0.16 -4.00 10.66
CA GLY A 38 0.63 -4.38 11.84
C GLY A 38 -0.09 -4.16 13.17
N SER A 39 -1.14 -3.33 13.19
CA SER A 39 -1.93 -3.04 14.39
C SER A 39 -3.02 -4.09 14.65
N CYS A 40 -3.88 -4.37 13.66
CA CYS A 40 -5.03 -5.28 13.84
C CYS A 40 -4.97 -6.59 13.04
N GLY A 41 -3.96 -6.78 12.19
CA GLY A 41 -3.79 -7.99 11.38
C GLY A 41 -4.67 -8.10 10.13
N SER A 42 -5.52 -7.11 9.84
CA SER A 42 -6.37 -7.12 8.62
C SER A 42 -5.53 -7.11 7.34
N THR A 43 -5.89 -7.93 6.35
CA THR A 43 -5.25 -7.95 5.02
C THR A 43 -5.54 -6.67 4.26
N LEU A 44 -4.49 -5.95 3.85
CA LEU A 44 -4.59 -4.70 3.09
C LEU A 44 -4.18 -4.89 1.61
N ALA A 45 -3.34 -5.86 1.31
CA ALA A 45 -3.05 -6.31 -0.06
C ALA A 45 -2.79 -7.82 -0.07
N GLU A 46 -3.23 -8.50 -1.12
CA GLU A 46 -3.17 -9.95 -1.22
C GLU A 46 -2.41 -10.38 -2.48
N GLY A 47 -1.55 -11.39 -2.37
CA GLY A 47 -0.84 -11.99 -3.48
C GLY A 47 -0.03 -10.97 -4.28
N ILE A 48 0.64 -10.02 -3.63
CA ILE A 48 1.54 -9.08 -4.30
C ILE A 48 2.97 -9.64 -4.34
N VAL A 49 3.82 -9.04 -5.16
CA VAL A 49 5.27 -9.26 -5.09
C VAL A 49 5.84 -8.35 -4.00
N ASN A 50 6.76 -8.85 -3.17
CA ASN A 50 7.38 -8.02 -2.13
C ASN A 50 8.07 -6.78 -2.75
N GLY A 51 7.72 -5.59 -2.25
CA GLY A 51 8.23 -4.33 -2.76
C GLY A 51 7.55 -3.84 -4.06
N GLN A 52 6.46 -4.47 -4.48
CA GLN A 52 5.61 -4.00 -5.58
C GLN A 52 4.84 -2.73 -5.21
N LEU A 53 4.48 -2.59 -3.93
CA LEU A 53 3.85 -1.40 -3.36
C LEU A 53 4.90 -0.62 -2.57
N ARG A 54 5.22 0.61 -2.98
CA ARG A 54 6.26 1.44 -2.34
C ARG A 54 5.77 2.85 -2.06
N ASP A 55 6.27 3.45 -0.99
CA ASP A 55 6.02 4.85 -0.62
C ASP A 55 4.54 5.26 -0.49
N ILE A 56 3.63 4.29 -0.48
CA ILE A 56 2.20 4.47 -0.24
C ILE A 56 1.85 4.26 1.23
N VAL A 57 0.82 4.96 1.69
CA VAL A 57 0.23 4.74 3.00
C VAL A 57 -1.14 4.12 2.82
N LEU A 58 -1.41 3.01 3.49
CA LEU A 58 -2.69 2.32 3.49
C LEU A 58 -3.42 2.60 4.80
N LYS A 59 -4.57 3.29 4.75
CA LYS A 59 -5.43 3.47 5.92
C LYS A 59 -6.25 2.20 6.14
N CYS A 60 -5.95 1.46 7.20
CA CYS A 60 -6.64 0.23 7.53
C CYS A 60 -8.13 0.50 7.83
N PRO A 61 -9.08 -0.16 7.13
CA PRO A 61 -10.51 0.00 7.45
C PRO A 61 -10.93 -0.69 8.74
N GLY A 62 -10.16 -1.69 9.21
CA GLY A 62 -10.47 -2.44 10.42
C GLY A 62 -10.22 -1.66 11.71
N CYS A 63 -9.11 -0.92 11.79
CA CYS A 63 -8.71 -0.17 12.99
C CYS A 63 -8.48 1.33 12.78
N GLY A 64 -8.55 1.82 11.54
CA GLY A 64 -8.31 3.23 11.20
C GLY A 64 -6.83 3.63 11.09
N GLU A 65 -5.92 2.73 11.48
CA GLU A 65 -4.47 2.97 11.51
C GLU A 65 -3.88 3.19 10.12
N TYR A 66 -2.90 4.07 10.01
CA TYR A 66 -2.16 4.29 8.77
C TYR A 66 -0.96 3.36 8.71
N CYS A 67 -0.86 2.57 7.64
CA CYS A 67 0.11 1.50 7.50
C CYS A 67 1.03 1.75 6.31
N GLU A 68 2.34 1.57 6.49
CA GLU A 68 3.31 1.59 5.37
C GLU A 68 4.33 0.46 5.48
N GLN A 69 4.90 0.07 4.34
CA GLN A 69 6.02 -0.87 4.30
C GLN A 69 7.32 -0.07 4.41
N ILE A 70 8.05 -0.25 5.52
CA ILE A 70 9.31 0.47 5.78
C ILE A 70 10.51 -0.28 5.22
N MET A 71 10.51 -1.61 5.32
CA MET A 71 11.60 -2.46 4.80
C MET A 71 11.23 -2.95 3.41
N LEU A 72 11.88 -2.36 2.40
CA LEU A 72 11.66 -2.67 0.99
C LEU A 72 12.86 -3.43 0.41
N PRO A 73 12.64 -4.48 -0.39
CA PRO A 73 13.71 -5.12 -1.15
C PRO A 73 14.25 -4.17 -2.25
N PRO A 74 15.34 -4.54 -2.95
CA PRO A 74 15.77 -3.84 -4.16
C PRO A 74 14.61 -3.63 -5.15
N PHE A 75 14.67 -2.54 -5.91
CA PHE A 75 13.59 -2.19 -6.82
C PHE A 75 13.51 -3.20 -7.98
N PRO A 76 12.35 -3.83 -8.24
CA PRO A 76 12.21 -4.76 -9.37
C PRO A 76 12.21 -4.00 -10.71
N GLU A 77 12.80 -4.57 -11.75
CA GLU A 77 12.74 -4.00 -13.11
C GLU A 77 11.37 -4.29 -13.75
N VAL A 78 10.39 -3.45 -13.41
CA VAL A 78 8.98 -3.61 -13.83
C VAL A 78 8.37 -2.28 -14.25
N ARG A 79 7.18 -2.32 -14.86
CA ARG A 79 6.42 -1.11 -15.21
C ARG A 79 6.02 -0.37 -13.94
N VAL A 80 6.08 0.95 -13.96
CA VAL A 80 5.80 1.77 -12.77
C VAL A 80 4.57 2.63 -12.97
N ILE A 81 3.61 2.51 -12.06
CA ILE A 81 2.51 3.46 -11.89
C ILE A 81 2.87 4.38 -10.72
N ARG A 82 2.99 5.67 -10.99
CA ARG A 82 3.25 6.68 -9.95
C ARG A 82 1.94 7.32 -9.51
N LEU A 83 1.68 7.29 -8.21
CA LEU A 83 0.60 8.05 -7.60
C LEU A 83 1.12 9.41 -7.15
N SER A 84 0.40 10.47 -7.49
CA SER A 84 0.63 11.80 -6.90
C SER A 84 0.37 11.78 -5.38
N ALA A 85 0.93 12.75 -4.65
CA ALA A 85 0.56 12.96 -3.26
C ALA A 85 -0.92 13.33 -3.18
N GLY A 86 -1.65 12.74 -2.23
CA GLY A 86 -3.10 12.91 -2.16
C GLY A 86 -3.79 11.77 -1.41
N TYR A 87 -5.11 11.91 -1.25
CA TYR A 87 -5.97 10.92 -0.62
C TYR A 87 -6.84 10.23 -1.67
N PHE A 88 -6.71 8.92 -1.79
CA PHE A 88 -7.40 8.08 -2.75
C PHE A 88 -8.40 7.19 -1.99
N ASP A 89 -9.70 7.41 -2.21
CA ASP A 89 -10.75 6.61 -1.59
C ASP A 89 -11.23 5.50 -2.54
N PHE A 90 -11.02 4.26 -2.13
CA PHE A 90 -11.42 3.05 -2.84
C PHE A 90 -12.73 2.45 -2.28
N SER A 91 -13.47 3.17 -1.43
CA SER A 91 -14.73 2.72 -0.84
C SER A 91 -15.82 2.38 -1.89
N THR A 92 -15.77 3.06 -3.03
CA THR A 92 -16.73 2.93 -4.15
C THR A 92 -16.32 1.90 -5.20
N LEU A 93 -15.09 1.36 -5.13
CA LEU A 93 -14.66 0.31 -6.05
C LEU A 93 -15.47 -0.97 -5.80
N SER A 94 -15.95 -1.57 -6.88
CA SER A 94 -16.68 -2.85 -6.83
C SER A 94 -15.75 -4.05 -6.62
N ALA A 95 -14.45 -3.89 -6.87
CA ALA A 95 -13.42 -4.90 -6.67
C ALA A 95 -12.06 -4.26 -6.32
N PRO A 96 -11.15 -4.99 -5.65
CA PRO A 96 -9.77 -4.56 -5.43
C PRO A 96 -9.03 -4.23 -6.73
N VAL A 97 -8.04 -3.36 -6.65
CA VAL A 97 -7.18 -3.03 -7.80
C VAL A 97 -6.29 -4.23 -8.12
N ARG A 98 -6.36 -4.72 -9.37
CA ARG A 98 -5.47 -5.79 -9.82
C ARG A 98 -4.05 -5.27 -9.99
N CYS A 99 -3.08 -5.97 -9.42
CA CYS A 99 -1.66 -5.62 -9.47
C CYS A 99 -0.85 -6.78 -10.10
N PRO A 100 -0.74 -6.82 -11.44
CA PRO A 100 0.06 -7.84 -12.14
C PRO A 100 1.53 -7.81 -11.67
N PRO A 101 2.24 -8.95 -11.63
CA PRO A 101 3.58 -9.04 -11.06
C PRO A 101 4.63 -8.16 -11.78
N ASP A 102 4.35 -7.73 -13.01
CA ASP A 102 5.19 -6.85 -13.83
C ASP A 102 4.82 -5.35 -13.71
N VAL A 103 4.08 -4.98 -12.66
CA VAL A 103 3.68 -3.60 -12.35
C VAL A 103 3.98 -3.27 -10.90
N ALA A 104 4.77 -2.24 -10.62
CA ALA A 104 4.94 -1.64 -9.31
C ALA A 104 4.13 -0.33 -9.17
N ILE A 105 3.56 -0.10 -8.00
CA ILE A 105 2.84 1.12 -7.64
C ILE A 105 3.69 1.89 -6.63
N ILE A 106 4.08 3.10 -7.00
CA ILE A 106 4.93 3.97 -6.17
C ILE A 106 4.16 5.22 -5.79
N GLY A 107 4.03 5.45 -4.49
CA GLY A 107 3.50 6.68 -3.92
C GLY A 107 4.48 7.84 -4.04
N THR A 108 3.97 9.06 -4.04
CA THR A 108 4.82 10.24 -3.92
C THR A 108 5.07 10.52 -2.44
N LYS A 109 6.32 10.83 -2.09
CA LYS A 109 6.70 11.43 -0.80
C LYS A 109 7.26 12.82 -1.09
N LEU A 110 6.44 13.85 -0.89
CA LEU A 110 6.88 15.23 -1.01
C LEU A 110 7.73 15.58 0.22
N THR A 111 9.01 15.88 -0.01
CA THR A 111 9.83 16.61 0.96
C THR A 111 9.35 18.05 0.96
N VAL A 112 8.75 18.49 2.08
CA VAL A 112 8.52 19.93 2.28
C VAL A 112 9.89 20.56 2.48
N PRO A 113 10.26 21.61 1.72
CA PRO A 113 11.51 22.33 1.90
C PRO A 113 11.61 22.99 3.28
#